data_AF-A0A6G7KC71-F1
#
_entry.id   AF-A0A6G7KC71-F1
#
_cell.length_a   1.000
_cell.length_b   1.000
_cell.length_c   1.000
_cell.angle_alpha   90.00
_cell.angle_beta   90.00
_cell.angle_gamma   90.00
#
_symmetry.space_group_name_H-M   'P 1'
#
loop_
_entity.id
_entity.type
_entity.pdbx_description
1 polymer ?
#
loop_
_entity_poly.entity_id
_entity_poly.type
_entity_poly.pdbx_seq_one_letter_code
_entity_poly.pdbx_strand_id
1 'polypeptide(L)'
;MINIKQIPEFNKASSILERIEKEGYEAYFVGGGVRDTLLGLPISDVDIASSATPEEIKRFFPVTFDVGIQHGTVMVLHEKETYEITTFRTESKYEKFRRPEKVNYVRSLREDLKRRDFTINAIALNRQGQLEDPFDGQRDIKAKIIRAVGNPSERFREDALRMMRAARFMSQLAFEVEENTKEAVRYYHPLLSKIAVERTREEWTKLLIGRNRKGGIKFFVETRLFQMCPGFQNRGDDLIDLALFPLQFQSPLMAWTVLLYFLKITDEEATGFLRAWKLSNKEITNVRIALTALRARLEHFWDNQLLFETGVDIALEIEHIVTGFGIENDINRLLALDKTLPIHSAQDMKINGNDVIQLLGFNRGGPYLGVILNDVKKRIINQQLANDEAAIKDFILKRRSIYLDEVSYSNFTVKKEDCDDSFDFTDHAFLSSSRLIFYIEEACKAMIEGLLEDDDVSVSRFISLNYHSTTGLGSNVEIESRIKELSSKAYSFSLVVRSDDDIIAIGEHKRKIIKKKSL
;
A
#
# COMPACT_ATOMS: atom_id res chain seq x y z
N MET A 1 33.67 -34.15 3.23
CA MET A 1 34.36 -32.95 2.70
C MET A 1 33.51 -32.43 1.56
N ILE A 2 33.15 -31.15 1.59
CA ILE A 2 32.32 -30.50 0.56
C ILE A 2 33.24 -30.10 -0.60
N ASN A 3 32.85 -30.43 -1.83
CA ASN A 3 33.62 -30.00 -2.99
C ASN A 3 33.23 -28.57 -3.40
N ILE A 4 33.92 -27.57 -2.83
CA ILE A 4 33.66 -26.14 -3.09
C ILE A 4 33.74 -25.80 -4.59
N LYS A 5 34.58 -26.49 -5.36
CA LYS A 5 34.71 -26.25 -6.81
C LYS A 5 33.44 -26.59 -7.59
N GLN A 6 32.55 -27.41 -7.03
CA GLN A 6 31.26 -27.75 -7.63
C GLN A 6 30.13 -26.80 -7.21
N ILE A 7 30.40 -25.86 -6.30
CA ILE A 7 29.44 -24.86 -5.82
C ILE A 7 29.86 -23.51 -6.41
N PRO A 8 29.19 -23.01 -7.48
CA PRO A 8 29.64 -21.84 -8.21
C PRO A 8 29.88 -20.61 -7.33
N GLU A 9 29.00 -20.37 -6.37
CA GLU A 9 29.02 -19.21 -5.47
C GLU A 9 30.26 -19.25 -4.56
N PHE A 10 30.56 -20.40 -3.95
CA PHE A 10 31.77 -20.55 -3.13
C PHE A 10 33.05 -20.63 -3.96
N ASN A 11 33.00 -21.21 -5.16
CA ASN A 11 34.16 -21.29 -6.04
C ASN A 11 34.63 -19.90 -6.47
N LYS A 12 33.71 -19.00 -6.85
CA LYS A 12 34.01 -17.60 -7.18
C LYS A 12 34.60 -16.85 -5.98
N ALA A 13 34.04 -17.06 -4.78
CA ALA A 13 34.51 -16.42 -3.56
C ALA A 13 35.80 -17.04 -2.98
N SER A 14 36.23 -18.21 -3.46
CA SER A 14 37.37 -18.96 -2.91
C SER A 14 38.69 -18.21 -3.03
N SER A 15 38.86 -17.36 -4.05
CA SER A 15 40.04 -16.51 -4.24
C SER A 15 40.17 -15.45 -3.15
N ILE A 16 39.04 -15.00 -2.56
CA ILE A 16 39.02 -14.04 -1.46
C ILE A 16 39.59 -14.70 -0.20
N LEU A 17 39.12 -15.92 0.13
CA LEU A 17 39.67 -16.70 1.25
C LEU A 17 41.16 -16.94 1.05
N GLU A 18 41.57 -17.36 -0.15
CA GLU A 18 42.99 -17.58 -0.46
C GLU A 18 43.83 -16.31 -0.29
N ARG A 19 43.30 -15.15 -0.70
CA ARG A 19 44.01 -13.88 -0.53
C ARG A 19 44.22 -13.54 0.95
N ILE A 20 43.19 -13.71 1.77
CA ILE A 20 43.25 -13.44 3.20
C ILE A 20 44.21 -14.42 3.90
N GLU A 21 44.16 -15.70 3.53
CA GLU A 21 45.07 -16.75 4.01
C GLU A 21 46.54 -16.41 3.69
N LYS A 22 46.83 -15.89 2.48
CA LYS A 22 48.19 -15.49 2.08
C LYS A 22 48.77 -14.34 2.91
N GLU A 23 47.92 -13.48 3.46
CA GLU A 23 48.32 -12.38 4.33
C GLU A 23 48.45 -12.83 5.81
N GLY A 24 48.28 -14.12 6.10
CA GLY A 24 48.47 -14.73 7.43
C GLY A 24 47.24 -14.73 8.33
N TYR A 25 46.04 -14.49 7.77
CA TYR A 25 44.79 -14.49 8.50
C TYR A 25 43.94 -15.72 8.17
N GLU A 26 42.98 -16.04 9.03
CA GLU A 26 42.01 -17.11 8.78
C GLU A 26 40.79 -16.54 8.07
N ALA A 27 40.18 -17.35 7.18
CA ALA A 27 38.94 -16.99 6.50
C ALA A 27 38.07 -18.23 6.24
N TYR A 28 36.76 -18.08 6.45
CA TYR A 28 35.79 -19.17 6.28
C TYR A 28 34.50 -18.64 5.66
N PHE A 29 33.84 -19.46 4.85
CA PHE A 29 32.43 -19.28 4.56
C PHE A 29 31.61 -19.59 5.80
N VAL A 30 30.58 -18.81 6.09
CA VAL A 30 29.78 -18.93 7.32
C VAL A 30 28.30 -18.66 7.05
N GLY A 31 27.43 -18.97 8.03
CA GLY A 31 26.05 -18.50 8.03
C GLY A 31 25.13 -19.24 7.06
N GLY A 32 24.25 -18.49 6.40
CA GLY A 32 23.15 -19.03 5.59
C GLY A 32 23.63 -19.90 4.43
N GLY A 33 24.63 -19.43 3.67
CA GLY A 33 25.15 -20.18 2.53
C GLY A 33 25.70 -21.56 2.89
N VAL A 34 26.36 -21.69 4.05
CA VAL A 34 26.86 -23.01 4.53
C VAL A 34 25.69 -23.92 4.90
N ARG A 35 24.71 -23.41 5.64
CA ARG A 35 23.48 -24.14 5.98
C ARG A 35 22.74 -24.61 4.72
N ASP A 36 22.56 -23.71 3.77
CA ASP A 36 21.79 -23.96 2.55
C ASP A 36 22.49 -24.98 1.65
N THR A 37 23.83 -24.93 1.59
CA THR A 37 24.65 -25.98 0.96
C THR A 37 24.41 -27.35 1.59
N LEU A 38 24.39 -27.43 2.93
CA LEU A 38 24.14 -28.69 3.65
C LEU A 38 22.71 -29.21 3.46
N LEU A 39 21.78 -28.32 3.13
CA LEU A 39 20.38 -28.64 2.82
C LEU A 39 20.13 -28.93 1.34
N GLY A 40 21.11 -28.73 0.46
CA GLY A 40 20.93 -28.81 -0.99
C GLY A 40 20.02 -27.71 -1.54
N LEU A 41 19.95 -26.55 -0.88
CA LEU A 41 19.21 -25.38 -1.31
C LEU A 41 20.12 -24.41 -2.08
N PRO A 42 19.56 -23.58 -2.99
CA PRO A 42 20.31 -22.50 -3.61
C PRO A 42 20.88 -21.54 -2.56
N ILE A 43 22.12 -21.10 -2.77
CA ILE A 43 22.77 -20.09 -1.93
C ILE A 43 22.28 -18.71 -2.37
N SER A 44 21.67 -17.94 -1.46
CA SER A 44 21.27 -16.57 -1.76
C SER A 44 22.46 -15.60 -1.67
N ASP A 45 23.27 -15.76 -0.63
CA ASP A 45 24.35 -14.84 -0.27
C ASP A 45 25.54 -15.62 0.29
N VAL A 46 26.76 -15.15 -0.01
CA VAL A 46 28.02 -15.70 0.49
C VAL A 46 28.60 -14.76 1.54
N ASP A 47 28.48 -15.16 2.81
CA ASP A 47 29.10 -14.46 3.94
C ASP A 47 30.47 -15.06 4.26
N ILE A 48 31.48 -14.20 4.39
CA ILE A 48 32.84 -14.59 4.78
C ILE A 48 33.13 -14.05 6.17
N ALA A 49 33.63 -14.90 7.06
CA ALA A 49 34.17 -14.47 8.34
C ALA A 49 35.69 -14.64 8.36
N SER A 50 36.40 -13.66 8.91
CA SER A 50 37.86 -13.68 8.94
C SER A 50 38.42 -13.23 10.28
N SER A 51 39.60 -13.74 10.64
CA SER A 51 40.34 -13.20 11.77
C SER A 51 40.85 -11.78 11.49
N ALA A 52 40.99 -11.35 10.23
CA ALA A 52 41.43 -10.02 9.82
C ALA A 52 40.40 -8.93 10.19
N THR A 53 40.90 -7.82 10.73
CA THR A 53 40.14 -6.59 11.06
C THR A 53 39.71 -5.84 9.80
N PRO A 54 38.70 -4.94 9.87
CA PRO A 54 38.28 -4.15 8.71
C PRO A 54 39.44 -3.39 8.04
N GLU A 55 40.33 -2.82 8.85
CA GLU A 55 41.49 -2.05 8.44
C GLU A 55 42.54 -2.94 7.77
N GLU A 56 42.72 -4.17 8.25
CA GLU A 56 43.57 -5.17 7.61
C GLU A 56 42.97 -5.60 6.25
N ILE A 57 41.67 -5.92 6.18
CA ILE A 57 40.98 -6.26 4.93
C ILE A 57 41.14 -5.15 3.88
N LYS A 58 40.95 -3.89 4.26
CA LYS A 58 41.11 -2.73 3.37
C LYS A 58 42.52 -2.56 2.80
N ARG A 59 43.56 -3.08 3.48
CA ARG A 59 44.94 -2.99 2.97
C ARG A 59 45.17 -3.94 1.80
N PHE A 60 44.47 -5.07 1.76
CA PHE A 60 44.73 -6.13 0.79
C PHE A 60 43.71 -6.17 -0.36
N PHE A 61 42.56 -5.53 -0.21
CA PHE A 61 41.54 -5.41 -1.24
C PHE A 61 41.43 -3.97 -1.77
N PRO A 62 41.60 -3.75 -3.09
CA PRO A 62 41.71 -2.40 -3.66
C PRO A 62 40.38 -1.63 -3.69
N VAL A 63 39.25 -2.33 -3.76
CA VAL A 63 37.91 -1.72 -3.82
C VAL A 63 37.08 -2.29 -2.68
N THR A 64 36.83 -1.45 -1.68
CA THR A 64 36.04 -1.79 -0.49
C THR A 64 35.01 -0.71 -0.20
N PHE A 65 33.91 -1.11 0.43
CA PHE A 65 32.86 -0.20 0.88
C PHE A 65 32.62 -0.39 2.37
N ASP A 66 32.51 0.74 3.07
CA ASP A 66 32.32 0.78 4.53
C ASP A 66 30.86 0.55 4.89
N VAL A 67 30.42 -0.69 4.74
CA VAL A 67 29.08 -1.12 5.10
C VAL A 67 29.13 -1.71 6.50
N GLY A 68 28.80 -0.89 7.50
CA GLY A 68 28.75 -1.36 8.89
C GLY A 68 30.12 -1.62 9.50
N ILE A 69 31.13 -0.80 9.20
CA ILE A 69 32.48 -0.92 9.79
C ILE A 69 32.47 -0.86 11.33
N GLN A 70 31.52 -0.11 11.92
CA GLN A 70 31.26 -0.08 13.36
C GLN A 70 30.88 -1.46 13.94
N HIS A 71 30.54 -2.40 13.07
CA HIS A 71 30.17 -3.77 13.40
C HIS A 71 31.23 -4.78 12.93
N GLY A 72 32.34 -4.35 12.35
CA GLY A 72 33.39 -5.23 11.84
C GLY A 72 33.09 -5.84 10.48
N THR A 73 32.15 -5.28 9.71
CA THR A 73 31.83 -5.75 8.35
C THR A 73 32.40 -4.79 7.32
N VAL A 74 32.99 -5.34 6.26
CA VAL A 74 33.49 -4.62 5.08
C VAL A 74 32.94 -5.33 3.85
N MET A 75 32.37 -4.58 2.92
CA MET A 75 32.04 -5.12 1.61
C MET A 75 33.25 -5.01 0.69
N VAL A 76 33.60 -6.11 0.03
CA VAL A 76 34.72 -6.18 -0.93
C VAL A 76 34.16 -6.41 -2.33
N LEU A 77 34.56 -5.59 -3.29
CA LEU A 77 34.30 -5.86 -4.71
C LEU A 77 35.39 -6.76 -5.26
N HIS A 78 35.02 -7.98 -5.65
CA HIS A 78 35.91 -8.96 -6.25
C HIS A 78 35.27 -9.53 -7.52
N GLU A 79 35.98 -9.50 -8.64
CA GLU A 79 35.49 -10.03 -9.93
C GLU A 79 34.11 -9.51 -10.37
N LYS A 80 33.81 -8.24 -10.07
CA LYS A 80 32.52 -7.54 -10.34
C LYS A 80 31.35 -7.99 -9.46
N GLU A 81 31.59 -8.78 -8.43
CA GLU A 81 30.61 -9.17 -7.42
C GLU A 81 31.03 -8.61 -6.04
N THR A 82 30.05 -8.34 -5.18
CA THR A 82 30.30 -7.81 -3.84
C THR A 82 30.14 -8.91 -2.79
N TYR A 83 31.10 -9.00 -1.88
CA TYR A 83 31.12 -9.99 -0.80
C TYR A 83 31.20 -9.31 0.55
N GLU A 84 30.39 -9.77 1.51
CA GLU A 84 30.45 -9.29 2.89
C GLU A 84 31.51 -10.07 3.67
N ILE A 85 32.54 -9.35 4.13
CA ILE A 85 33.59 -9.91 4.98
C ILE A 85 33.43 -9.33 6.38
N THR A 86 33.19 -10.19 7.37
CA THR A 86 33.02 -9.80 8.76
C THR A 86 34.15 -10.33 9.63
N THR A 87 34.83 -9.43 10.34
CA THR A 87 35.85 -9.78 11.32
C THR A 87 35.25 -10.59 12.45
N PHE A 88 35.95 -11.64 12.89
CA PHE A 88 35.60 -12.40 14.07
C PHE A 88 35.43 -11.48 15.27
N ARG A 89 34.30 -11.63 15.96
CA ARG A 89 33.95 -10.73 17.05
C ARG A 89 33.20 -11.45 18.15
N THR A 90 33.31 -10.88 19.33
CA THR A 90 32.42 -11.14 20.45
C THR A 90 31.54 -9.93 20.69
N GLU A 91 30.34 -10.17 21.19
CA GLU A 91 29.43 -9.11 21.58
C GLU A 91 29.68 -8.80 23.06
N SER A 92 29.96 -7.54 23.39
CA SER A 92 30.13 -7.10 24.77
C SER A 92 28.79 -7.02 25.50
N LYS A 93 28.79 -6.99 26.85
CA LYS A 93 27.56 -6.88 27.64
C LYS A 93 26.74 -5.68 27.17
N TYR A 94 25.54 -5.96 26.74
CA TYR A 94 24.61 -5.01 26.17
C TYR A 94 23.96 -4.12 27.24
N GLU A 95 24.12 -2.81 27.11
CA GLU A 95 23.20 -1.85 27.73
C GLU A 95 22.02 -1.62 26.78
N LYS A 96 20.78 -1.89 27.23
CA LYS A 96 19.48 -1.63 26.55
C LYS A 96 19.00 -2.63 25.48
N PHE A 97 19.42 -3.90 25.50
CA PHE A 97 18.84 -4.97 24.65
C PHE A 97 18.88 -4.68 23.12
N ARG A 98 19.89 -3.93 22.67
CA ARG A 98 20.13 -3.50 21.28
C ARG A 98 21.57 -3.82 20.90
N ARG A 99 21.88 -4.02 19.61
CA ARG A 99 23.25 -4.13 19.03
C ARG A 99 24.30 -3.26 19.78
N PRO A 100 25.52 -3.77 20.07
CA PRO A 100 26.39 -3.19 21.07
C PRO A 100 27.11 -1.98 20.48
N GLU A 101 27.37 -0.96 21.31
CA GLU A 101 28.13 0.23 20.89
C GLU A 101 29.60 -0.08 20.61
N LYS A 102 30.14 -1.18 21.18
CA LYS A 102 31.51 -1.62 20.97
C LYS A 102 31.55 -3.11 20.65
N VAL A 103 32.07 -3.42 19.46
CA VAL A 103 32.40 -4.77 19.02
C VAL A 103 33.83 -5.08 19.43
N ASN A 104 34.04 -6.20 20.11
CA ASN A 104 35.38 -6.66 20.46
C ASN A 104 35.84 -7.67 19.43
N TYR A 105 36.81 -7.29 18.60
CA TYR A 105 37.41 -8.21 17.65
C TYR A 105 38.20 -9.29 18.40
N VAL A 106 38.00 -10.53 17.97
CA VAL A 106 38.72 -11.70 18.47
C VAL A 106 39.42 -12.37 17.31
N ARG A 107 40.40 -13.24 17.58
CA ARG A 107 41.06 -14.02 16.53
C ARG A 107 40.59 -15.48 16.48
N SER A 108 39.62 -15.87 17.32
CA SER A 108 39.08 -17.23 17.38
C SER A 108 37.76 -17.36 16.61
N LEU A 109 37.72 -18.23 15.61
CA LEU A 109 36.49 -18.62 14.91
C LEU A 109 35.42 -19.14 15.89
N ARG A 110 35.82 -19.98 16.85
CA ARG A 110 34.88 -20.59 17.81
C ARG A 110 34.12 -19.54 18.61
N GLU A 111 34.78 -18.46 19.02
CA GLU A 111 34.13 -17.36 19.73
C GLU A 111 33.18 -16.55 18.83
N ASP A 112 33.49 -16.40 17.53
CA ASP A 112 32.55 -15.80 16.57
C ASP A 112 31.31 -16.69 16.35
N LEU A 113 31.51 -18.01 16.20
CA LEU A 113 30.40 -18.94 16.02
C LEU A 113 29.52 -19.04 17.28
N LYS A 114 30.11 -18.90 18.48
CA LYS A 114 29.42 -18.98 19.78
C LYS A 114 28.35 -17.91 19.97
N ARG A 115 28.55 -16.72 19.41
CA ARG A 115 27.60 -15.59 19.51
C ARG A 115 26.50 -15.63 18.47
N ARG A 116 26.49 -16.61 17.54
CA ARG A 116 25.47 -16.71 16.51
C ARG A 116 24.12 -17.11 17.10
N ASP A 117 23.07 -16.92 16.32
CA ASP A 117 21.70 -17.11 16.78
C ASP A 117 21.38 -18.58 17.00
N PHE A 118 21.57 -19.41 15.98
CA PHE A 118 21.19 -20.83 15.99
C PHE A 118 22.34 -21.72 15.52
N THR A 119 22.39 -22.95 16.04
CA THR A 119 23.42 -23.98 15.73
C THR A 119 23.54 -24.20 14.22
N ILE A 120 22.41 -24.27 13.52
CA ILE A 120 22.32 -24.42 12.05
C ILE A 120 22.99 -23.29 11.26
N ASN A 121 23.20 -22.11 11.86
CA ASN A 121 23.90 -20.96 11.26
C ASN A 121 25.30 -20.76 11.84
N ALA A 122 25.72 -21.61 12.78
CA ALA A 122 26.98 -21.56 13.50
C ALA A 122 27.99 -22.61 13.00
N ILE A 123 27.95 -22.86 11.69
CA ILE A 123 28.83 -23.77 10.97
C ILE A 123 29.70 -22.91 10.05
N ALA A 124 30.99 -23.23 9.98
CA ALA A 124 31.93 -22.60 9.05
C ALA A 124 32.49 -23.64 8.07
N LEU A 125 32.84 -23.19 6.88
CA LEU A 125 33.40 -24.01 5.80
C LEU A 125 34.70 -23.36 5.32
N ASN A 126 35.81 -24.08 5.45
CA ASN A 126 37.11 -23.59 4.97
C ASN A 126 37.29 -23.83 3.47
N ARG A 127 38.34 -23.24 2.88
CA ARG A 127 38.63 -23.34 1.44
C ARG A 127 38.89 -24.77 0.94
N GLN A 128 39.30 -25.67 1.82
CA GLN A 128 39.55 -27.09 1.52
C GLN A 128 38.28 -27.95 1.58
N GLY A 129 37.13 -27.36 1.94
CA GLY A 129 35.86 -28.08 2.00
C GLY A 129 35.62 -28.80 3.33
N GLN A 130 36.36 -28.45 4.38
CA GLN A 130 36.18 -28.99 5.72
C GLN A 130 35.24 -28.09 6.53
N LEU A 131 34.36 -28.72 7.29
CA LEU A 131 33.39 -28.04 8.13
C LEU A 131 33.91 -27.91 9.55
N GLU A 132 33.84 -26.70 10.09
CA GLU A 132 34.05 -26.39 11.49
C GLU A 132 32.68 -26.20 12.14
N ASP A 133 32.29 -27.17 12.97
CA ASP A 133 30.97 -27.23 13.62
C ASP A 133 31.08 -27.48 15.13
N PRO A 134 31.52 -26.48 15.92
CA PRO A 134 31.73 -26.65 17.36
C PRO A 134 30.43 -26.69 18.19
N PHE A 135 29.25 -26.54 17.56
CA PHE A 135 27.95 -26.43 18.25
C PHE A 135 26.89 -27.38 17.68
N ASP A 136 27.29 -28.47 17.03
CA ASP A 136 26.42 -29.55 16.52
C ASP A 136 25.36 -29.10 15.51
N GLY A 137 25.64 -28.06 14.72
CA GLY A 137 24.74 -27.54 13.69
C GLY A 137 24.39 -28.57 12.61
N GLN A 138 25.32 -29.41 12.19
CA GLN A 138 25.05 -30.50 11.23
C GLN A 138 24.05 -31.51 11.78
N ARG A 139 24.12 -31.81 13.08
CA ARG A 139 23.18 -32.70 13.75
C ARG A 139 21.78 -32.09 13.78
N ASP A 140 21.67 -30.81 14.14
CA ASP A 140 20.39 -30.11 14.17
C ASP A 140 19.81 -29.91 12.76
N ILE A 141 20.63 -29.68 11.73
CA ILE A 141 20.19 -29.68 10.32
C ILE A 141 19.58 -31.03 9.94
N LYS A 142 20.26 -32.14 10.25
CA LYS A 142 19.77 -33.50 9.96
C LYS A 142 18.48 -33.80 10.72
N ALA A 143 18.37 -33.33 11.96
CA ALA A 143 17.18 -33.49 12.79
C ALA A 143 16.05 -32.50 12.46
N LYS A 144 16.30 -31.52 11.58
CA LYS A 144 15.39 -30.40 11.26
C LYS A 144 14.98 -29.58 12.49
N ILE A 145 15.97 -29.22 13.31
CA ILE A 145 15.79 -28.49 14.57
C ILE A 145 16.42 -27.10 14.48
N ILE A 146 15.71 -26.08 14.96
CA ILE A 146 16.24 -24.74 15.23
C ILE A 146 16.54 -24.66 16.74
N ARG A 147 17.83 -24.63 17.08
CA ARG A 147 18.32 -24.58 18.47
C ARG A 147 19.23 -23.37 18.65
N ALA A 148 19.07 -22.61 19.73
CA ALA A 148 19.96 -21.49 20.01
C ALA A 148 21.39 -21.97 20.33
N VAL A 149 22.40 -21.20 19.96
CA VAL A 149 23.80 -21.52 20.30
C VAL A 149 24.05 -21.26 21.79
N GLY A 150 24.39 -22.30 22.55
CA GLY A 150 24.64 -22.18 23.98
C GLY A 150 23.34 -21.97 24.77
N ASN A 151 23.30 -20.94 25.63
CA ASN A 151 22.12 -20.65 26.45
C ASN A 151 21.12 -19.75 25.69
N PRO A 152 19.89 -20.22 25.39
CA PRO A 152 18.89 -19.41 24.68
C PRO A 152 18.55 -18.09 25.38
N SER A 153 18.55 -18.07 26.71
CA SER A 153 18.26 -16.86 27.51
C SER A 153 19.33 -15.78 27.29
N GLU A 154 20.59 -16.17 27.19
CA GLU A 154 21.68 -15.22 26.87
C GLU A 154 21.51 -14.70 25.45
N ARG A 155 21.28 -15.61 24.48
CA ARG A 155 21.14 -15.25 23.07
C ARG A 155 20.00 -14.26 22.81
N PHE A 156 18.85 -14.40 23.47
CA PHE A 156 17.70 -13.49 23.28
C PHE A 156 17.81 -12.18 24.06
N ARG A 157 18.57 -12.14 25.15
CA ARG A 157 18.89 -10.87 25.84
C ARG A 157 19.91 -10.03 25.08
N GLU A 158 20.80 -10.68 24.32
CA GLU A 158 21.78 -10.02 23.44
C GLU A 158 21.11 -9.34 22.24
N ASP A 159 20.30 -10.08 21.47
CA ASP A 159 19.48 -9.51 20.39
C ASP A 159 18.11 -10.18 20.38
N ALA A 160 17.10 -9.47 20.87
CA ALA A 160 15.72 -9.95 20.92
C ALA A 160 15.13 -10.22 19.52
N LEU A 161 15.71 -9.66 18.44
CA LEU A 161 15.29 -10.00 17.08
C LEU A 161 15.52 -11.48 16.75
N ARG A 162 16.45 -12.16 17.42
CA ARG A 162 16.67 -13.61 17.22
C ARG A 162 15.41 -14.43 17.48
N MET A 163 14.51 -13.96 18.35
CA MET A 163 13.21 -14.60 18.56
C MET A 163 12.32 -14.55 17.31
N MET A 164 12.28 -13.41 16.61
CA MET A 164 11.61 -13.28 15.31
C MET A 164 12.26 -14.16 14.23
N ARG A 165 13.60 -14.25 14.25
CA ARG A 165 14.34 -15.12 13.33
C ARG A 165 14.02 -16.60 13.55
N ALA A 166 13.75 -17.04 14.78
CA ALA A 166 13.28 -18.41 15.04
C ALA A 166 11.96 -18.68 14.30
N ALA A 167 10.98 -17.77 14.44
CA ALA A 167 9.70 -17.87 13.74
C ALA A 167 9.86 -17.82 12.21
N ARG A 168 10.73 -16.93 11.71
CA ARG A 168 11.07 -16.86 10.28
C ARG A 168 11.70 -18.15 9.78
N PHE A 169 12.72 -18.69 10.46
CA PHE A 169 13.40 -19.90 10.04
C PHE A 169 12.49 -21.12 10.11
N MET A 170 11.58 -21.19 11.08
CA MET A 170 10.53 -22.22 11.10
C MET A 170 9.68 -22.14 9.82
N SER A 171 9.31 -20.93 9.39
CA SER A 171 8.59 -20.72 8.14
C SER A 171 9.42 -21.06 6.89
N GLN A 172 10.65 -20.58 6.78
CA GLN A 172 11.47 -20.75 5.59
C GLN A 172 12.02 -22.18 5.44
N LEU A 173 12.46 -22.78 6.54
CA LEU A 173 13.15 -24.07 6.55
C LEU A 173 12.23 -25.24 6.91
N ALA A 174 10.98 -25.00 7.33
CA ALA A 174 10.08 -26.07 7.79
C ALA A 174 10.74 -26.99 8.85
N PHE A 175 11.51 -26.36 9.75
CA PHE A 175 12.16 -26.99 10.91
C PHE A 175 11.33 -26.72 12.16
N GLU A 176 11.48 -27.56 13.17
CA GLU A 176 10.88 -27.35 14.49
C GLU A 176 11.84 -26.58 15.41
N VAL A 177 11.32 -25.73 16.29
CA VAL A 177 12.14 -25.04 17.29
C VAL A 177 12.30 -25.93 18.51
N GLU A 178 13.53 -26.08 19.01
CA GLU A 178 13.80 -26.86 20.22
C GLU A 178 13.10 -26.29 21.45
N GLU A 179 12.61 -27.16 22.34
CA GLU A 179 11.75 -26.79 23.47
C GLU A 179 12.38 -25.76 24.41
N ASN A 180 13.65 -25.89 24.81
CA ASN A 180 14.29 -24.87 25.67
C ASN A 180 14.41 -23.53 24.96
N THR A 181 14.71 -23.55 23.66
CA THR A 181 14.73 -22.37 22.79
C THR A 181 13.34 -21.75 22.72
N LYS A 182 12.28 -22.54 22.51
CA LYS A 182 10.88 -22.08 22.47
C LYS A 182 10.43 -21.47 23.79
N GLU A 183 10.71 -22.11 24.93
CA GLU A 183 10.35 -21.58 26.24
C GLU A 183 11.10 -20.29 26.56
N ALA A 184 12.36 -20.18 26.16
CA ALA A 184 13.09 -18.91 26.27
C ALA A 184 12.47 -17.82 25.38
N VAL A 185 12.02 -18.13 24.15
CA VAL A 185 11.26 -17.15 23.34
C VAL A 185 10.01 -16.68 24.08
N ARG A 186 9.21 -17.62 24.62
CA ARG A 186 7.99 -17.29 25.36
C ARG A 186 8.26 -16.40 26.58
N TYR A 187 9.34 -16.66 27.31
CA TYR A 187 9.69 -15.87 28.48
C TYR A 187 10.21 -14.47 28.11
N TYR A 188 11.08 -14.37 27.10
CA TYR A 188 11.75 -13.12 26.73
C TYR A 188 11.03 -12.30 25.65
N HIS A 189 9.88 -12.76 25.13
CA HIS A 189 9.11 -12.05 24.09
C HIS A 189 8.92 -10.54 24.37
N PRO A 190 8.76 -10.03 25.62
CA PRO A 190 8.57 -8.59 25.84
C PRO A 190 9.77 -7.74 25.40
N LEU A 191 10.97 -8.33 25.34
CA LEU A 191 12.17 -7.65 24.85
C LEU A 191 12.07 -7.25 23.37
N LEU A 192 11.20 -7.89 22.60
CA LEU A 192 10.98 -7.54 21.19
C LEU A 192 10.49 -6.09 21.04
N SER A 193 9.81 -5.53 22.04
CA SER A 193 9.36 -4.13 22.04
C SER A 193 10.51 -3.11 22.04
N LYS A 194 11.75 -3.55 22.29
CA LYS A 194 12.97 -2.71 22.26
C LYS A 194 13.65 -2.72 20.89
N ILE A 195 13.20 -3.57 19.97
CA ILE A 195 13.77 -3.69 18.63
C ILE A 195 13.12 -2.68 17.68
N ALA A 196 13.93 -2.07 16.82
CA ALA A 196 13.43 -1.18 15.77
C ALA A 196 12.43 -1.92 14.86
N VAL A 197 11.29 -1.29 14.61
CA VAL A 197 10.17 -1.92 13.90
C VAL A 197 10.56 -2.34 12.49
N GLU A 198 11.43 -1.58 11.81
CA GLU A 198 11.95 -1.90 10.48
C GLU A 198 12.59 -3.30 10.42
N ARG A 199 13.36 -3.66 11.46
CA ARG A 199 13.99 -4.99 11.57
C ARG A 199 12.94 -6.07 11.81
N THR A 200 11.96 -5.80 12.67
CA THR A 200 10.85 -6.73 12.92
C THR A 200 9.99 -6.94 11.67
N ARG A 201 9.72 -5.88 10.90
CA ARG A 201 9.00 -5.90 9.63
C ARG A 201 9.68 -6.80 8.61
N GLU A 202 11.01 -6.73 8.48
CA GLU A 202 11.77 -7.58 7.56
C GLU A 202 11.65 -9.06 7.89
N GLU A 203 11.82 -9.42 9.17
CA GLU A 203 11.67 -10.80 9.62
C GLU A 203 10.22 -11.30 9.45
N TRP A 204 9.23 -10.45 9.75
CA TRP A 204 7.81 -10.75 9.56
C TRP A 204 7.45 -10.96 8.08
N THR A 205 7.90 -10.07 7.18
CA THR A 205 7.64 -10.19 5.74
C THR A 205 8.25 -11.49 5.19
N LYS A 206 9.48 -11.83 5.58
CA LYS A 206 10.12 -13.09 5.18
C LYS A 206 9.42 -14.33 5.77
N LEU A 207 8.86 -14.22 6.98
CA LEU A 207 8.05 -15.27 7.59
C LEU A 207 6.78 -15.52 6.78
N LEU A 208 6.07 -14.47 6.36
CA LEU A 208 4.83 -14.59 5.59
C LEU A 208 5.05 -15.27 4.22
N ILE A 209 6.21 -15.05 3.59
CA ILE A 209 6.56 -15.62 2.27
C ILE A 209 7.18 -17.02 2.39
N GLY A 210 7.55 -17.48 3.59
CA GLY A 210 8.19 -18.78 3.78
C GLY A 210 7.27 -19.97 3.49
N ARG A 211 7.87 -21.09 3.06
CA ARG A 211 7.17 -22.31 2.61
C ARG A 211 6.28 -22.97 3.66
N ASN A 212 6.62 -22.82 4.94
CA ASN A 212 5.85 -23.30 6.08
C ASN A 212 5.31 -22.10 6.88
N ARG A 213 4.69 -21.14 6.19
CA ARG A 213 4.04 -19.96 6.80
C ARG A 213 3.18 -20.36 7.99
N LYS A 214 2.37 -21.41 7.83
CA LYS A 214 1.49 -21.95 8.88
C LYS A 214 2.25 -22.22 10.18
N GLY A 215 3.35 -22.98 10.11
CA GLY A 215 4.18 -23.28 11.27
C GLY A 215 4.80 -22.04 11.89
N GLY A 216 5.35 -21.13 11.07
CA GLY A 216 5.97 -19.89 11.54
C GLY A 216 4.99 -18.95 12.26
N ILE A 217 3.79 -18.74 11.70
CA ILE A 217 2.75 -17.91 12.34
C ILE A 217 2.23 -18.58 13.60
N LYS A 218 2.00 -19.91 13.59
CA LYS A 218 1.56 -20.64 14.79
C LYS A 218 2.56 -20.48 15.93
N PHE A 219 3.85 -20.64 15.66
CA PHE A 219 4.90 -20.40 16.64
C PHE A 219 4.92 -18.95 17.14
N PHE A 220 4.78 -17.97 16.24
CA PHE A 220 4.73 -16.55 16.56
C PHE A 220 3.55 -16.20 17.50
N VAL A 221 2.40 -16.87 17.34
CA VAL A 221 1.23 -16.74 18.23
C VAL A 221 1.45 -17.49 19.56
N GLU A 222 1.86 -18.76 19.52
CA GLU A 222 2.09 -19.61 20.71
C GLU A 222 3.14 -19.06 21.68
N THR A 223 4.11 -18.31 21.15
CA THR A 223 5.18 -17.66 21.92
C THR A 223 4.87 -16.21 22.29
N ARG A 224 3.70 -15.69 21.90
CA ARG A 224 3.23 -14.32 22.18
C ARG A 224 4.10 -13.20 21.58
N LEU A 225 4.99 -13.51 20.64
CA LEU A 225 5.79 -12.49 19.95
C LEU A 225 4.90 -11.44 19.27
N PHE A 226 3.75 -11.85 18.73
CA PHE A 226 2.78 -10.96 18.10
C PHE A 226 2.31 -9.82 19.00
N GLN A 227 2.26 -10.01 20.32
CA GLN A 227 1.80 -8.98 21.25
C GLN A 227 2.71 -7.74 21.25
N MET A 228 3.98 -7.91 20.88
CA MET A 228 4.96 -6.81 20.84
C MET A 228 5.04 -6.12 19.47
N CYS A 229 4.28 -6.59 18.48
CA CYS A 229 4.28 -6.04 17.13
C CYS A 229 3.14 -5.02 16.94
N PRO A 230 3.35 -3.96 16.13
CA PRO A 230 2.32 -2.93 15.94
C PRO A 230 1.00 -3.50 15.38
N GLY A 231 -0.12 -3.19 16.05
CA GLY A 231 -1.46 -3.53 15.57
C GLY A 231 -1.85 -5.00 15.66
N PHE A 232 -1.03 -5.85 16.29
CA PHE A 232 -1.31 -7.27 16.50
C PHE A 232 -1.87 -7.60 17.89
N GLN A 233 -1.94 -6.62 18.80
CA GLN A 233 -2.51 -6.82 20.14
C GLN A 233 -3.95 -7.36 20.01
N ASN A 234 -4.22 -8.49 20.64
CA ASN A 234 -5.51 -9.21 20.59
C ASN A 234 -5.93 -9.75 19.21
N ARG A 235 -4.99 -9.88 18.27
CA ARG A 235 -5.23 -10.43 16.91
C ARG A 235 -4.74 -11.87 16.74
N GLY A 236 -4.63 -12.62 17.84
CA GLY A 236 -4.11 -13.98 17.82
C GLY A 236 -4.91 -14.90 16.89
N ASP A 237 -6.24 -14.86 16.99
CA ASP A 237 -7.13 -15.70 16.19
C ASP A 237 -7.10 -15.30 14.70
N ASP A 238 -7.17 -14.01 14.38
CA ASP A 238 -7.06 -13.51 13.00
C ASP A 238 -5.72 -13.94 12.35
N LEU A 239 -4.63 -13.99 13.12
CA LEU A 239 -3.33 -14.50 12.66
C LEU A 239 -3.33 -16.02 12.44
N ILE A 240 -4.05 -16.79 13.28
CA ILE A 240 -4.22 -18.23 13.07
C ILE A 240 -5.05 -18.50 11.81
N ASP A 241 -6.09 -17.72 11.54
CA ASP A 241 -6.86 -17.82 10.30
C ASP A 241 -5.99 -17.53 9.08
N LEU A 242 -5.15 -16.49 9.13
CA LEU A 242 -4.14 -16.22 8.11
C LEU A 242 -3.14 -17.38 7.95
N ALA A 243 -2.76 -18.05 9.04
CA ALA A 243 -1.87 -19.20 9.02
C ALA A 243 -2.49 -20.41 8.30
N LEU A 244 -3.82 -20.52 8.33
CA LEU A 244 -4.59 -21.59 7.69
C LEU A 244 -4.96 -21.28 6.24
N PHE A 245 -4.82 -20.03 5.79
CA PHE A 245 -5.03 -19.66 4.39
C PHE A 245 -4.16 -20.55 3.47
N PRO A 246 -4.71 -21.18 2.41
CA PRO A 246 -4.00 -22.23 1.67
C PRO A 246 -2.97 -21.70 0.66
N LEU A 247 -3.09 -20.46 0.22
CA LEU A 247 -2.24 -19.90 -0.83
C LEU A 247 -0.84 -19.54 -0.32
N GLN A 248 0.22 -19.97 -1.02
CA GLN A 248 1.58 -19.51 -0.74
C GLN A 248 1.79 -18.10 -1.29
N PHE A 249 2.32 -17.18 -0.46
CA PHE A 249 2.62 -15.82 -0.92
C PHE A 249 3.92 -15.79 -1.70
N GLN A 250 3.90 -15.15 -2.87
CA GLN A 250 5.04 -15.03 -3.76
C GLN A 250 5.68 -13.63 -3.72
N SER A 251 4.94 -12.64 -3.20
CA SER A 251 5.40 -11.26 -3.08
C SER A 251 5.09 -10.67 -1.70
N PRO A 252 5.81 -9.62 -1.26
CA PRO A 252 5.42 -8.82 -0.11
C PRO A 252 4.04 -8.18 -0.28
N LEU A 253 3.66 -7.75 -1.49
CA LEU A 253 2.37 -7.12 -1.74
C LEU A 253 1.21 -8.08 -1.43
N MET A 254 1.25 -9.32 -1.93
CA MET A 254 0.27 -10.36 -1.57
C MET A 254 0.22 -10.59 -0.06
N ALA A 255 1.39 -10.75 0.55
CA ALA A 255 1.50 -11.06 1.97
C ALA A 255 0.85 -10.00 2.87
N TRP A 256 1.16 -8.72 2.61
CA TRP A 256 0.58 -7.60 3.36
C TRP A 256 -0.90 -7.39 3.04
N THR A 257 -1.32 -7.54 1.79
CA THR A 257 -2.73 -7.40 1.38
C THR A 257 -3.62 -8.42 2.09
N VAL A 258 -3.23 -9.70 2.05
CA VAL A 258 -3.99 -10.77 2.70
C VAL A 258 -3.94 -10.64 4.22
N LEU A 259 -2.81 -10.22 4.80
CA LEU A 259 -2.73 -9.92 6.23
C LEU A 259 -3.77 -8.87 6.64
N LEU A 260 -3.84 -7.73 5.94
CA LEU A 260 -4.80 -6.67 6.27
C LEU A 260 -6.25 -7.13 6.10
N TYR A 261 -6.52 -7.98 5.11
CA TYR A 261 -7.82 -8.61 4.92
C TYR A 261 -8.24 -9.47 6.13
N PHE A 262 -7.39 -10.40 6.57
CA PHE A 262 -7.68 -11.27 7.73
C PHE A 262 -7.78 -10.49 9.05
N LEU A 263 -6.97 -9.44 9.21
CA LEU A 263 -7.06 -8.54 10.37
C LEU A 263 -8.29 -7.62 10.35
N LYS A 264 -9.07 -7.64 9.26
CA LYS A 264 -10.27 -6.81 9.08
C LYS A 264 -9.97 -5.31 9.20
N ILE A 265 -8.80 -4.89 8.72
CA ILE A 265 -8.35 -3.49 8.76
C ILE A 265 -9.09 -2.69 7.69
N THR A 266 -9.77 -1.61 8.06
CA THR A 266 -10.52 -0.79 7.07
C THR A 266 -9.58 0.01 6.15
N ASP A 267 -10.10 0.53 5.03
CA ASP A 267 -9.31 1.36 4.11
C ASP A 267 -8.80 2.66 4.77
N GLU A 268 -9.54 3.17 5.76
CA GLU A 268 -9.16 4.33 6.58
C GLU A 268 -8.01 3.99 7.54
N GLU A 269 -8.07 2.82 8.18
CA GLU A 269 -7.05 2.35 9.14
C GLU A 269 -5.76 1.87 8.47
N ALA A 270 -5.84 1.36 7.23
CA ALA A 270 -4.74 0.71 6.53
C ALA A 270 -3.47 1.58 6.47
N THR A 271 -3.62 2.88 6.22
CA THR A 271 -2.48 3.81 6.17
C THR A 271 -1.76 3.89 7.51
N GLY A 272 -2.52 4.02 8.61
CA GLY A 272 -1.97 4.12 9.96
C GLY A 272 -1.26 2.83 10.36
N PHE A 273 -1.89 1.69 10.08
CA PHE A 273 -1.35 0.36 10.34
C PHE A 273 -0.01 0.14 9.61
N LEU A 274 0.06 0.36 8.30
CA LEU A 274 1.26 0.12 7.50
C LEU A 274 2.39 1.12 7.84
N ARG A 275 2.06 2.36 8.21
CA ARG A 275 3.04 3.34 8.73
C ARG A 275 3.63 2.92 10.07
N ALA A 276 2.82 2.32 10.96
CA ALA A 276 3.32 1.80 12.23
C ALA A 276 4.37 0.70 12.01
N TRP A 277 4.21 -0.09 10.94
CA TRP A 277 5.19 -1.08 10.47
C TRP A 277 6.35 -0.51 9.63
N LYS A 278 6.40 0.81 9.41
CA LYS A 278 7.48 1.51 8.69
C LYS A 278 7.63 1.08 7.23
N LEU A 279 6.55 0.71 6.54
CA LEU A 279 6.57 0.51 5.09
C LEU A 279 6.82 1.85 4.37
N SER A 280 7.43 1.80 3.19
CA SER A 280 7.62 2.98 2.34
C SER A 280 6.29 3.50 1.81
N ASN A 281 6.23 4.78 1.42
CA ASN A 281 5.01 5.38 0.87
C ASN A 281 4.50 4.63 -0.38
N LYS A 282 5.41 4.14 -1.22
CA LYS A 282 5.05 3.34 -2.41
C LYS A 282 4.40 2.02 -2.00
N GLU A 283 4.99 1.29 -1.06
CA GLU A 283 4.41 0.04 -0.55
C GLU A 283 3.05 0.26 0.10
N ILE A 284 2.91 1.33 0.91
CA ILE A 284 1.64 1.68 1.56
C ILE A 284 0.55 1.91 0.51
N THR A 285 0.84 2.71 -0.53
CA THR A 285 -0.10 2.98 -1.61
C THR A 285 -0.50 1.69 -2.33
N ASN A 286 0.47 0.87 -2.72
CA ASN A 286 0.21 -0.38 -3.45
C ASN A 286 -0.63 -1.36 -2.61
N VAL A 287 -0.31 -1.55 -1.33
CA VAL A 287 -1.08 -2.45 -0.45
C VAL A 287 -2.51 -1.95 -0.23
N ARG A 288 -2.72 -0.63 -0.14
CA ARG A 288 -4.07 -0.06 -0.01
C ARG A 288 -4.90 -0.31 -1.26
N ILE A 289 -4.33 -0.01 -2.43
CA ILE A 289 -4.96 -0.27 -3.71
C ILE A 289 -5.31 -1.76 -3.83
N ALA A 290 -4.35 -2.65 -3.52
CA ALA A 290 -4.54 -4.09 -3.54
C ALA A 290 -5.62 -4.55 -2.56
N LEU A 291 -5.72 -3.97 -1.36
CA LEU A 291 -6.74 -4.33 -0.37
C LEU A 291 -8.15 -3.97 -0.84
N THR A 292 -8.33 -2.75 -1.35
CA THR A 292 -9.61 -2.31 -1.94
C THR A 292 -9.98 -3.19 -3.14
N ALA A 293 -9.01 -3.47 -4.02
CA ALA A 293 -9.21 -4.32 -5.19
C ALA A 293 -9.56 -5.77 -4.82
N LEU A 294 -8.89 -6.35 -3.81
CA LEU A 294 -9.19 -7.69 -3.33
C LEU A 294 -10.64 -7.77 -2.83
N ARG A 295 -11.10 -6.81 -2.03
CA ARG A 295 -12.48 -6.79 -1.52
C ARG A 295 -13.50 -6.77 -2.65
N ALA A 296 -13.36 -5.83 -3.59
CA ALA A 296 -14.23 -5.74 -4.75
C ALA A 296 -14.20 -7.03 -5.58
N ARG A 297 -12.99 -7.59 -5.81
CA ARG A 297 -12.81 -8.78 -6.64
C ARG A 297 -13.40 -10.06 -6.01
N LEU A 298 -13.51 -10.12 -4.69
CA LEU A 298 -14.20 -11.21 -4.00
C LEU A 298 -15.73 -11.16 -4.19
N GLU A 299 -16.29 -9.99 -4.52
CA GLU A 299 -17.73 -9.79 -4.74
C GLU A 299 -18.11 -9.89 -6.21
N HIS A 300 -17.32 -9.30 -7.11
CA HIS A 300 -17.58 -9.28 -8.54
C HIS A 300 -16.29 -9.35 -9.36
N PHE A 301 -16.38 -9.72 -10.65
CA PHE A 301 -15.22 -9.68 -11.54
C PHE A 301 -14.81 -8.23 -11.86
N TRP A 302 -13.59 -8.05 -12.38
CA TRP A 302 -13.06 -6.74 -12.79
C TRP A 302 -13.97 -6.01 -13.78
N ASP A 303 -14.14 -4.72 -13.54
CA ASP A 303 -14.65 -3.75 -14.51
C ASP A 303 -13.55 -2.74 -14.88
N ASN A 304 -13.84 -1.84 -15.82
CA ASN A 304 -12.87 -0.88 -16.31
C ASN A 304 -12.38 0.07 -15.20
N GLN A 305 -13.28 0.48 -14.30
CA GLN A 305 -12.99 1.43 -13.23
C GLN A 305 -12.03 0.81 -12.21
N LEU A 306 -12.37 -0.37 -11.72
CA LEU A 306 -11.56 -1.10 -10.75
C LEU A 306 -10.19 -1.45 -11.32
N LEU A 307 -10.14 -1.92 -12.57
CA LEU A 307 -8.87 -2.25 -13.22
C LEU A 307 -7.99 -1.01 -13.42
N PHE A 308 -8.56 0.11 -13.85
CA PHE A 308 -7.83 1.37 -14.02
C PHE A 308 -7.28 1.90 -12.69
N GLU A 309 -8.09 1.88 -11.62
CA GLU A 309 -7.66 2.34 -10.29
C GLU A 309 -6.60 1.43 -9.66
N THR A 310 -6.64 0.13 -10.01
CA THR A 310 -5.72 -0.87 -9.47
C THR A 310 -4.40 -0.94 -10.24
N GLY A 311 -4.45 -0.82 -11.56
CA GLY A 311 -3.35 -1.13 -12.46
C GLY A 311 -3.20 -2.65 -12.67
N VAL A 312 -2.87 -3.04 -13.89
CA VAL A 312 -2.83 -4.45 -14.31
C VAL A 312 -1.86 -5.31 -13.49
N ASP A 313 -0.70 -4.77 -13.11
CA ASP A 313 0.30 -5.51 -12.33
C ASP A 313 -0.23 -5.95 -10.96
N ILE A 314 -0.90 -5.04 -10.24
CA ILE A 314 -1.52 -5.36 -8.94
C ILE A 314 -2.73 -6.27 -9.16
N ALA A 315 -3.53 -6.03 -10.20
CA ALA A 315 -4.70 -6.85 -10.52
C ALA A 315 -4.33 -8.33 -10.77
N LEU A 316 -3.19 -8.59 -11.44
CA LEU A 316 -2.66 -9.94 -11.64
C LEU A 316 -2.29 -10.61 -10.31
N GLU A 317 -1.70 -9.87 -9.37
CA GLU A 317 -1.46 -10.40 -8.02
C GLU A 317 -2.76 -10.72 -7.28
N ILE A 318 -3.80 -9.89 -7.42
CA ILE A 318 -5.13 -10.16 -6.84
C ILE A 318 -5.78 -11.40 -7.46
N GLU A 319 -5.67 -11.61 -8.78
CA GLU A 319 -6.14 -12.83 -9.44
C GLU A 319 -5.45 -14.08 -8.88
N HIS A 320 -4.18 -14.00 -8.46
CA HIS A 320 -3.54 -15.09 -7.74
C HIS A 320 -4.11 -15.25 -6.33
N ILE A 321 -4.34 -14.14 -5.61
CA ILE A 321 -4.87 -14.17 -4.23
C ILE A 321 -6.24 -14.85 -4.15
N VAL A 322 -7.16 -14.54 -5.08
CA VAL A 322 -8.54 -15.05 -5.02
C VAL A 322 -8.65 -16.58 -5.16
N THR A 323 -7.65 -17.23 -5.77
CA THR A 323 -7.57 -18.70 -5.80
C THR A 323 -7.46 -19.30 -4.39
N GLY A 324 -6.83 -18.59 -3.45
CA GLY A 324 -6.76 -18.99 -2.05
C GLY A 324 -8.10 -18.92 -1.32
N PHE A 325 -9.06 -18.15 -1.85
CA PHE A 325 -10.45 -18.07 -1.38
C PHE A 325 -11.37 -19.07 -2.11
N GLY A 326 -10.83 -19.94 -2.96
CA GLY A 326 -11.60 -20.91 -3.72
C GLY A 326 -12.31 -20.33 -4.94
N ILE A 327 -11.95 -19.11 -5.36
CA ILE A 327 -12.49 -18.46 -6.56
C ILE A 327 -11.54 -18.76 -7.73
N GLU A 328 -12.09 -19.22 -8.85
CA GLU A 328 -11.32 -19.39 -10.08
C GLU A 328 -10.82 -18.04 -10.60
N ASN A 329 -9.56 -18.01 -11.00
CA ASN A 329 -8.97 -16.83 -11.61
C ASN A 329 -9.14 -16.86 -13.14
N ASP A 330 -9.19 -15.68 -13.76
CA ASP A 330 -9.28 -15.53 -15.20
C ASP A 330 -8.35 -14.43 -15.69
N ILE A 331 -7.05 -14.76 -15.67
CA ILE A 331 -5.97 -13.87 -16.11
C ILE A 331 -6.15 -13.48 -17.57
N ASN A 332 -6.65 -14.38 -18.42
CA ASN A 332 -6.84 -14.09 -19.85
C ASN A 332 -7.91 -13.02 -20.06
N ARG A 333 -9.05 -13.13 -19.36
CA ARG A 333 -10.10 -12.12 -19.40
C ARG A 333 -9.66 -10.80 -18.79
N LEU A 334 -8.89 -10.82 -17.70
CA LEU A 334 -8.29 -9.62 -17.11
C LEU A 334 -7.37 -8.90 -18.12
N LEU A 335 -6.46 -9.64 -18.77
CA LEU A 335 -5.56 -9.08 -19.78
C LEU A 335 -6.30 -8.62 -21.05
N ALA A 336 -7.40 -9.28 -21.41
CA ALA A 336 -8.25 -8.83 -22.50
C ALA A 336 -8.95 -7.49 -22.14
N LEU A 337 -9.44 -7.37 -20.90
CA LEU A 337 -10.04 -6.14 -20.38
C LEU A 337 -9.03 -4.99 -20.38
N ASP A 338 -7.81 -5.23 -19.89
CA ASP A 338 -6.71 -4.26 -19.87
C ASP A 338 -6.37 -3.71 -21.27
N LYS A 339 -6.36 -4.58 -22.29
CA LYS A 339 -6.14 -4.18 -23.69
C LYS A 339 -7.27 -3.30 -24.25
N THR A 340 -8.48 -3.42 -23.71
CA THR A 340 -9.64 -2.62 -24.14
C THR A 340 -9.82 -1.34 -23.33
N LEU A 341 -9.00 -1.11 -22.30
CA LEU A 341 -9.04 0.15 -21.54
C LEU A 341 -8.68 1.33 -22.46
N PRO A 342 -9.51 2.38 -22.51
CA PRO A 342 -9.22 3.55 -23.36
C PRO A 342 -8.02 4.38 -22.89
N ILE A 343 -7.68 4.28 -21.61
CA ILE A 343 -6.54 4.93 -20.95
C ILE A 343 -6.00 4.01 -19.84
N HIS A 344 -4.70 4.05 -19.58
CA HIS A 344 -4.03 3.30 -18.51
C HIS A 344 -3.53 4.22 -17.38
N SER A 345 -3.48 5.52 -17.65
CA SER A 345 -3.17 6.56 -16.67
C SER A 345 -3.95 7.84 -16.96
N ALA A 346 -4.05 8.72 -15.96
CA ALA A 346 -4.64 10.05 -16.17
C ALA A 346 -3.85 10.91 -17.17
N GLN A 347 -2.58 10.57 -17.46
CA GLN A 347 -1.74 11.27 -18.43
C GLN A 347 -2.08 10.89 -19.87
N ASP A 348 -2.78 9.78 -20.08
CA ASP A 348 -3.17 9.31 -21.42
C ASP A 348 -4.40 10.06 -21.96
N MET A 349 -5.10 10.83 -21.10
CA MET A 349 -6.18 11.69 -21.54
C MET A 349 -5.67 12.70 -22.57
N LYS A 350 -6.41 12.87 -23.68
CA LYS A 350 -6.07 13.83 -24.74
C LYS A 350 -6.30 15.30 -24.36
N ILE A 351 -6.62 15.58 -23.10
CA ILE A 351 -6.78 16.91 -22.56
C ILE A 351 -6.08 17.02 -21.20
N ASN A 352 -5.56 18.20 -20.88
CA ASN A 352 -5.01 18.52 -19.57
C ASN A 352 -5.72 19.74 -18.96
N GLY A 353 -5.34 20.11 -17.74
CA GLY A 353 -5.95 21.23 -17.03
C GLY A 353 -5.85 22.58 -17.74
N ASN A 354 -4.76 22.85 -18.48
CA ASN A 354 -4.59 24.10 -19.21
C ASN A 354 -5.57 24.19 -20.38
N ASP A 355 -5.80 23.08 -21.08
CA ASP A 355 -6.77 23.03 -22.17
C ASP A 355 -8.19 23.32 -21.65
N VAL A 356 -8.56 22.78 -20.48
CA VAL A 356 -9.85 23.06 -19.83
C VAL A 356 -9.97 24.54 -19.42
N ILE A 357 -8.91 25.14 -18.87
CA ILE A 357 -8.87 26.58 -18.53
C ILE A 357 -9.12 27.42 -19.78
N GLN A 358 -8.39 27.14 -20.87
CA GLN A 358 -8.52 27.87 -22.14
C GLN A 358 -9.91 27.70 -22.75
N LEU A 359 -10.42 26.46 -22.76
CA LEU A 359 -11.72 26.10 -23.32
C LEU A 359 -12.88 26.81 -22.62
N LEU A 360 -12.84 26.89 -21.28
CA LEU A 360 -13.89 27.53 -20.49
C LEU A 360 -13.72 29.06 -20.38
N GLY A 361 -12.54 29.58 -20.74
CA GLY A 361 -12.22 31.00 -20.74
C GLY A 361 -11.87 31.55 -19.35
N PHE A 362 -11.34 30.70 -18.47
CA PHE A 362 -10.84 31.08 -17.16
C PHE A 362 -9.41 31.63 -17.25
N ASN A 363 -9.02 32.46 -16.29
CA ASN A 363 -7.68 33.06 -16.25
C ASN A 363 -6.68 32.27 -15.39
N ARG A 364 -7.16 31.39 -14.50
CA ARG A 364 -6.34 30.56 -13.61
C ARG A 364 -7.06 29.25 -13.25
N GLY A 365 -6.29 28.23 -12.90
CA GLY A 365 -6.82 26.96 -12.40
C GLY A 365 -7.46 27.08 -11.03
N GLY A 366 -8.28 26.09 -10.68
CA GLY A 366 -8.95 25.98 -9.38
C GLY A 366 -9.51 24.57 -9.13
N PRO A 367 -10.16 24.33 -7.98
CA PRO A 367 -10.69 23.01 -7.59
C PRO A 367 -11.63 22.38 -8.63
N TYR A 368 -12.37 23.20 -9.38
CA TYR A 368 -13.27 22.78 -10.46
C TYR A 368 -12.56 21.94 -11.54
N LEU A 369 -11.26 22.18 -11.81
CA LEU A 369 -10.50 21.40 -12.79
C LEU A 369 -10.40 19.94 -12.38
N GLY A 370 -10.19 19.67 -11.09
CA GLY A 370 -10.12 18.31 -10.57
C GLY A 370 -11.46 17.59 -10.76
N VAL A 371 -12.58 18.28 -10.55
CA VAL A 371 -13.93 17.75 -10.75
C VAL A 371 -14.16 17.40 -12.22
N ILE A 372 -13.90 18.34 -13.13
CA ILE A 372 -14.08 18.14 -14.59
C ILE A 372 -13.21 17.01 -15.10
N LEU A 373 -11.91 17.06 -14.81
CA LEU A 373 -10.96 16.06 -15.30
C LEU A 373 -11.29 14.68 -14.73
N ASN A 374 -11.80 14.59 -13.51
CA ASN A 374 -12.22 13.32 -12.93
C ASN A 374 -13.51 12.77 -13.56
N ASP A 375 -14.49 13.62 -13.89
CA ASP A 375 -15.71 13.23 -14.62
C ASP A 375 -15.38 12.74 -16.04
N VAL A 376 -14.60 13.54 -16.79
CA VAL A 376 -14.10 13.16 -18.12
C VAL A 376 -13.36 11.82 -18.05
N LYS A 377 -12.42 11.67 -17.10
CA LYS A 377 -11.67 10.43 -16.89
C LYS A 377 -12.59 9.24 -16.63
N LYS A 378 -13.55 9.35 -15.71
CA LYS A 378 -14.51 8.27 -15.40
C LYS A 378 -15.31 7.86 -16.64
N ARG A 379 -15.81 8.83 -17.41
CA ARG A 379 -16.57 8.55 -18.63
C ARG A 379 -15.71 7.92 -19.73
N ILE A 380 -14.45 8.34 -19.85
CA ILE A 380 -13.49 7.70 -20.76
C ILE A 380 -13.25 6.25 -20.35
N ILE A 381 -12.95 5.98 -19.09
CA ILE A 381 -12.70 4.62 -18.58
C ILE A 381 -13.91 3.71 -18.82
N ASN A 382 -15.12 4.22 -18.58
CA ASN A 382 -16.37 3.49 -18.80
C ASN A 382 -16.82 3.46 -20.27
N GLN A 383 -15.98 3.91 -21.21
CA GLN A 383 -16.25 3.95 -22.65
C GLN A 383 -17.51 4.76 -23.02
N GLN A 384 -17.93 5.67 -22.16
CA GLN A 384 -19.03 6.62 -22.36
C GLN A 384 -18.57 7.90 -23.09
N LEU A 385 -17.25 8.15 -23.13
CA LEU A 385 -16.64 9.26 -23.83
C LEU A 385 -15.37 8.77 -24.55
N ALA A 386 -15.24 9.02 -25.85
CA ALA A 386 -14.02 8.70 -26.57
C ALA A 386 -12.85 9.52 -26.03
N ASN A 387 -11.67 8.89 -25.87
CA ASN A 387 -10.42 9.61 -25.53
C ASN A 387 -9.85 10.33 -26.77
N ASP A 388 -10.63 11.27 -27.29
CA ASP A 388 -10.31 12.12 -28.42
C ASP A 388 -10.43 13.59 -28.00
N GLU A 389 -9.50 14.43 -28.43
CA GLU A 389 -9.44 15.83 -28.00
C GLU A 389 -10.71 16.60 -28.40
N ALA A 390 -11.25 16.38 -29.61
CA ALA A 390 -12.43 17.08 -30.08
C ALA A 390 -13.68 16.60 -29.33
N ALA A 391 -13.84 15.29 -29.15
CA ALA A 391 -14.95 14.71 -28.39
C ALA A 391 -14.96 15.20 -26.94
N ILE A 392 -13.80 15.22 -26.28
CA ILE A 392 -13.68 15.71 -24.90
C ILE A 392 -13.98 17.21 -24.82
N LYS A 393 -13.46 18.03 -25.75
CA LYS A 393 -13.76 19.47 -25.77
C LYS A 393 -15.24 19.75 -26.00
N ASP A 394 -15.87 19.06 -26.95
CA ASP A 394 -17.32 19.17 -27.18
C ASP A 394 -18.12 18.78 -25.94
N PHE A 395 -17.76 17.66 -25.30
CA PHE A 395 -18.36 17.22 -24.04
C PHE A 395 -18.28 18.30 -22.94
N ILE A 396 -17.10 18.91 -22.74
CA ILE A 396 -16.89 19.95 -21.73
C ILE A 396 -17.65 21.24 -22.10
N LEU A 397 -17.67 21.62 -23.38
CA LEU A 397 -18.38 22.82 -23.85
C LEU A 397 -19.89 22.67 -23.71
N LYS A 398 -20.46 21.50 -24.03
CA LYS A 398 -21.88 21.20 -23.79
C LYS A 398 -22.24 21.26 -22.31
N ARG A 399 -21.28 20.95 -21.43
CA ARG A 399 -21.43 21.01 -19.97
C ARG A 399 -20.91 22.29 -19.33
N ARG A 400 -20.63 23.32 -20.14
CA ARG A 400 -19.98 24.55 -19.70
C ARG A 400 -20.79 25.31 -18.64
N SER A 401 -22.12 25.28 -18.72
CA SER A 401 -23.03 25.87 -17.72
C SER A 401 -22.85 25.27 -16.33
N ILE A 402 -22.63 23.95 -16.24
CA ILE A 402 -22.42 23.19 -15.00
C ILE A 402 -21.12 23.59 -14.31
N TYR A 403 -20.07 23.86 -15.09
CA TYR A 403 -18.74 24.18 -14.56
C TYR A 403 -18.53 25.66 -14.23
N LEU A 404 -19.39 26.54 -14.75
CA LEU A 404 -19.29 28.00 -14.61
C LEU A 404 -20.22 28.59 -13.55
N ASP A 405 -21.06 27.79 -12.90
CA ASP A 405 -21.88 28.26 -11.79
C ASP A 405 -20.98 28.47 -10.57
N GLU A 406 -20.35 29.66 -10.49
CA GLU A 406 -19.94 30.19 -9.20
C GLU A 406 -21.22 30.36 -8.38
N VAL A 407 -21.33 29.64 -7.27
CA VAL A 407 -22.26 29.99 -6.19
C VAL A 407 -21.90 31.41 -5.73
N SER A 408 -22.49 32.39 -6.41
CA SER A 408 -22.64 33.72 -5.87
C SER A 408 -23.90 33.65 -5.03
N TYR A 409 -23.75 33.89 -3.73
CA TYR A 409 -24.83 34.06 -2.76
C TYR A 409 -25.65 35.34 -3.06
N SER A 410 -26.10 35.52 -4.30
CA SER A 410 -26.94 36.64 -4.71
C SER A 410 -28.39 36.19 -4.64
N ASN A 411 -28.96 36.41 -3.46
CA ASN A 411 -30.36 36.19 -3.06
C ASN A 411 -31.34 36.19 -4.23
N PHE A 412 -31.90 35.03 -4.56
CA PHE A 412 -33.18 34.96 -5.27
C PHE A 412 -34.19 35.80 -4.49
N THR A 413 -34.87 36.76 -5.11
CA THR A 413 -35.92 37.56 -4.45
C THR A 413 -37.05 37.70 -5.46
N VAL A 414 -38.18 37.02 -5.22
CA VAL A 414 -39.41 37.23 -5.99
C VAL A 414 -39.87 38.67 -5.72
N LYS A 415 -40.16 39.43 -6.77
CA LYS A 415 -40.68 40.79 -6.65
C LYS A 415 -42.17 40.80 -6.98
N LYS A 416 -42.86 41.85 -6.57
CA LYS A 416 -44.29 42.04 -6.84
C LYS A 416 -44.63 42.02 -8.34
N GLU A 417 -43.69 42.46 -9.20
CA GLU A 417 -43.81 42.41 -10.66
C GLU A 417 -43.76 41.00 -11.26
N ASP A 418 -43.33 40.00 -10.48
CA ASP A 418 -43.26 38.58 -10.87
C ASP A 418 -44.55 37.80 -10.49
N CYS A 419 -45.53 38.46 -9.88
CA CYS A 419 -46.81 37.87 -9.46
C CYS A 419 -47.96 38.37 -10.33
N ASP A 420 -49.01 37.57 -10.46
CA ASP A 420 -50.24 37.97 -11.14
C ASP A 420 -50.85 39.19 -10.43
N ASP A 421 -51.42 40.15 -11.20
CA ASP A 421 -52.04 41.36 -10.65
C ASP A 421 -53.20 41.06 -9.69
N SER A 422 -53.81 39.86 -9.81
CA SER A 422 -54.85 39.36 -8.92
C SER A 422 -54.33 38.77 -7.60
N PHE A 423 -53.00 38.63 -7.45
CA PHE A 423 -52.36 37.97 -6.32
C PHE A 423 -51.86 39.00 -5.28
N ASP A 424 -52.30 38.85 -4.02
CA ASP A 424 -51.87 39.73 -2.94
C ASP A 424 -50.48 39.34 -2.40
N PHE A 425 -49.45 40.03 -2.89
CA PHE A 425 -48.05 39.83 -2.49
C PHE A 425 -47.81 40.06 -0.98
N THR A 426 -48.68 40.81 -0.30
CA THR A 426 -48.48 41.24 1.10
C THR A 426 -48.88 40.18 2.13
N ASP A 427 -49.81 39.28 1.77
CA ASP A 427 -50.33 38.24 2.69
C ASP A 427 -49.54 36.91 2.64
N HIS A 428 -48.59 36.77 1.71
CA HIS A 428 -47.88 35.51 1.47
C HIS A 428 -46.36 35.64 1.66
N ALA A 429 -45.94 35.83 2.92
CA ALA A 429 -44.54 35.92 3.37
C ALA A 429 -43.66 34.69 2.99
N PHE A 430 -44.26 33.59 2.54
CA PHE A 430 -43.54 32.41 2.06
C PHE A 430 -42.78 32.66 0.74
N LEU A 431 -43.33 33.48 -0.17
CA LEU A 431 -42.72 33.77 -1.48
C LEU A 431 -41.43 34.61 -1.39
N SER A 432 -41.26 35.31 -0.27
CA SER A 432 -40.04 36.05 0.08
C SER A 432 -39.20 35.35 1.16
N SER A 433 -39.58 34.12 1.55
CA SER A 433 -38.89 33.40 2.61
C SER A 433 -37.54 32.86 2.13
N SER A 434 -36.53 32.99 2.98
CA SER A 434 -35.19 32.41 2.76
C SER A 434 -35.23 30.91 2.51
N ARG A 435 -36.25 30.21 3.03
CA ARG A 435 -36.46 28.77 2.84
C ARG A 435 -36.92 28.42 1.43
N LEU A 436 -37.91 29.12 0.88
CA LEU A 436 -38.36 28.87 -0.50
C LEU A 436 -37.23 29.17 -1.49
N ILE A 437 -36.50 30.27 -1.27
CA ILE A 437 -35.29 30.62 -2.02
C ILE A 437 -34.28 29.46 -2.02
N PHE A 438 -33.96 28.93 -0.84
CA PHE A 438 -33.03 27.81 -0.69
C PHE A 438 -33.55 26.54 -1.40
N TYR A 439 -34.84 26.21 -1.29
CA TYR A 439 -35.44 25.06 -1.97
C TYR A 439 -35.41 25.19 -3.50
N ILE A 440 -35.69 26.38 -4.04
CA ILE A 440 -35.59 26.68 -5.47
C ILE A 440 -34.14 26.53 -5.95
N GLU A 441 -33.17 26.95 -5.14
CA GLU A 441 -31.75 26.79 -5.45
C GLU A 441 -31.31 25.33 -5.45
N GLU A 442 -31.70 24.54 -4.44
CA GLU A 442 -31.40 23.10 -4.39
C GLU A 442 -32.11 22.33 -5.51
N ALA A 443 -33.33 22.72 -5.88
CA ALA A 443 -34.05 22.18 -7.03
C ALA A 443 -33.32 22.44 -8.34
N CYS A 444 -32.83 23.67 -8.54
CA CYS A 444 -32.04 24.03 -9.72
C CYS A 444 -30.73 23.21 -9.76
N LYS A 445 -30.06 23.02 -8.62
CA LYS A 445 -28.87 22.16 -8.54
C LYS A 445 -29.20 20.71 -8.87
N ALA A 446 -30.24 20.14 -8.27
CA ALA A 446 -30.69 18.78 -8.55
C ALA A 446 -31.11 18.59 -10.02
N MET A 447 -31.71 19.61 -10.66
CA MET A 447 -31.99 19.61 -12.11
C MET A 447 -30.72 19.59 -12.94
N ILE A 448 -29.76 20.46 -12.60
CA ILE A 448 -28.48 20.53 -13.28
C ILE A 448 -27.74 19.19 -13.12
N GLU A 449 -27.86 18.54 -11.97
CA GLU A 449 -27.28 17.21 -11.69
C GLU A 449 -28.02 16.06 -12.40
N GLY A 450 -29.34 16.05 -12.44
CA GLY A 450 -30.15 15.03 -13.11
C GLY A 450 -30.10 15.09 -14.64
N LEU A 451 -29.83 16.27 -15.23
CA LEU A 451 -29.47 16.41 -16.65
C LEU A 451 -28.11 15.78 -16.99
N LEU A 452 -27.31 15.32 -16.01
CA LEU A 452 -25.96 14.76 -16.21
C LEU A 452 -25.94 13.24 -16.45
N GLU A 453 -27.04 12.53 -16.21
CA GLU A 453 -27.12 11.06 -16.37
C GLU A 453 -27.54 10.63 -17.79
N ASP A 454 -28.34 11.44 -18.51
CA ASP A 454 -28.84 11.12 -19.86
C ASP A 454 -28.31 12.08 -20.94
N ASP A 455 -28.20 11.61 -22.18
CA ASP A 455 -27.73 12.34 -23.39
C ASP A 455 -28.65 13.50 -23.87
N ASP A 456 -29.51 14.05 -23.01
CA ASP A 456 -30.48 15.08 -23.37
C ASP A 456 -29.84 16.47 -23.47
N VAL A 457 -29.43 16.86 -24.69
CA VAL A 457 -28.95 18.22 -25.04
C VAL A 457 -30.11 19.15 -25.43
N SER A 458 -31.31 18.95 -24.87
CA SER A 458 -32.42 19.89 -25.02
C SER A 458 -32.89 20.34 -23.64
N VAL A 459 -32.59 21.60 -23.30
CA VAL A 459 -32.93 22.16 -22.00
C VAL A 459 -34.42 22.49 -21.98
N SER A 460 -35.22 21.47 -21.73
CA SER A 460 -36.61 21.58 -21.28
C SER A 460 -37.01 20.28 -20.61
N ARG A 461 -36.46 20.01 -19.42
CA ARG A 461 -37.07 19.07 -18.48
C ARG A 461 -37.78 19.84 -17.38
N PHE A 462 -38.88 19.24 -16.95
CA PHE A 462 -39.81 19.74 -15.95
C PHE A 462 -39.50 19.00 -14.66
N ILE A 463 -39.22 19.73 -13.58
CA ILE A 463 -39.28 19.16 -12.25
C ILE A 463 -40.44 19.81 -11.53
N SER A 464 -41.39 18.98 -11.10
CA SER A 464 -42.46 19.32 -10.20
C SER A 464 -42.01 18.95 -8.79
N LEU A 465 -41.77 19.95 -7.95
CA LEU A 465 -41.50 19.74 -6.53
C LEU A 465 -42.76 20.05 -5.74
N ASN A 466 -43.33 19.00 -5.14
CA ASN A 466 -44.46 19.12 -4.23
C ASN A 466 -43.96 19.49 -2.85
N TYR A 467 -44.14 20.76 -2.46
CA TYR A 467 -43.86 21.20 -1.09
C TYR A 467 -45.16 21.25 -0.30
N HIS A 468 -45.27 20.38 0.70
CA HIS A 468 -46.33 20.46 1.71
C HIS A 468 -45.84 21.30 2.89
N SER A 469 -46.44 22.48 3.07
CA SER A 469 -46.28 23.27 4.28
C SER A 469 -47.62 23.54 4.92
N THR A 470 -47.67 23.46 6.24
CA THR A 470 -48.81 23.85 7.07
C THR A 470 -48.96 25.37 7.21
N THR A 471 -48.18 26.18 6.49
CA THR A 471 -48.28 27.64 6.51
C THR A 471 -49.23 28.18 5.45
N GLY A 472 -50.52 28.21 5.77
CA GLY A 472 -51.52 29.18 5.27
C GLY A 472 -51.81 29.29 3.75
N LEU A 473 -51.05 28.64 2.87
CA LEU A 473 -51.43 28.41 1.48
C LEU A 473 -52.11 27.04 1.38
N GLY A 474 -53.04 26.93 0.43
CA GLY A 474 -53.63 25.66 0.02
C GLY A 474 -52.57 24.56 -0.12
N SER A 475 -52.97 23.35 0.22
CA SER A 475 -52.14 22.24 0.70
C SER A 475 -51.00 21.76 -0.21
N ASN A 476 -50.86 22.26 -1.44
CA ASN A 476 -49.91 21.81 -2.44
C ASN A 476 -49.32 22.98 -3.22
N VAL A 477 -48.07 23.36 -2.92
CA VAL A 477 -47.31 24.30 -3.77
C VAL A 477 -46.43 23.48 -4.70
N GLU A 478 -46.66 23.62 -6.01
CA GLU A 478 -45.85 23.01 -7.07
C GLU A 478 -44.91 24.07 -7.65
N ILE A 479 -43.61 23.79 -7.69
CA ILE A 479 -42.63 24.67 -8.33
C ILE A 479 -42.13 23.99 -9.60
N GLU A 480 -42.44 24.58 -10.74
CA GLU A 480 -41.82 24.22 -12.02
C GLU A 480 -40.61 25.12 -12.28
N SER A 481 -39.47 24.54 -12.66
CA SER A 481 -38.29 25.28 -13.10
C SER A 481 -37.92 24.92 -14.54
N ARG A 482 -37.52 25.91 -15.33
CA ARG A 482 -36.97 25.75 -16.69
C ARG A 482 -35.68 26.51 -16.81
N ILE A 483 -34.71 25.92 -17.50
CA ILE A 483 -33.42 26.54 -17.80
C ILE A 483 -33.36 26.78 -19.31
N LYS A 484 -32.82 27.92 -19.75
CA LYS A 484 -32.60 28.22 -21.16
C LYS A 484 -31.26 28.91 -21.35
N GLU A 485 -30.45 28.42 -22.28
CA GLU A 485 -29.23 29.14 -22.67
C GLU A 485 -29.58 30.38 -23.50
N LEU A 486 -29.09 31.54 -23.07
CA LEU A 486 -29.28 32.81 -23.76
C LEU A 486 -28.05 33.19 -24.60
N SER A 487 -26.85 32.84 -24.12
CA SER A 487 -25.57 33.03 -24.82
C SER A 487 -24.46 32.23 -24.12
N SER A 488 -23.26 32.19 -24.72
CA SER A 488 -22.05 31.62 -24.11
C SER A 488 -21.63 32.27 -22.76
N LYS A 489 -22.32 33.32 -22.31
CA LYS A 489 -22.09 33.99 -21.03
C LYS A 489 -23.38 34.25 -20.26
N ALA A 490 -24.52 33.66 -20.65
CA ALA A 490 -25.77 33.90 -19.95
C ALA A 490 -26.79 32.77 -20.12
N TYR A 491 -27.52 32.47 -19.05
CA TYR A 491 -28.65 31.55 -19.02
C TYR A 491 -29.85 32.25 -18.39
N SER A 492 -31.08 31.91 -18.79
CA SER A 492 -32.28 32.23 -18.03
C SER A 492 -32.79 31.02 -17.27
N PHE A 493 -33.32 31.29 -16.10
CA PHE A 493 -34.12 30.38 -15.31
C PHE A 493 -35.52 30.96 -15.29
N SER A 494 -36.54 30.21 -15.68
CA SER A 494 -37.92 30.59 -15.45
C SER A 494 -38.55 29.63 -14.46
N LEU A 495 -39.13 30.17 -13.40
CA LEU A 495 -39.83 29.43 -12.38
C LEU A 495 -41.32 29.76 -12.48
N VAL A 496 -42.17 28.74 -12.38
CA VAL A 496 -43.61 28.88 -12.26
C VAL A 496 -44.02 28.21 -10.97
N VAL A 497 -44.58 28.97 -10.04
CA VAL A 497 -45.11 28.46 -8.78
C VAL A 497 -46.61 28.34 -8.93
N ARG A 498 -47.16 27.15 -8.67
CA ARG A 498 -48.59 26.89 -8.64
C ARG A 498 -49.07 26.51 -7.25
N SER A 499 -50.31 26.86 -6.94
CA SER A 499 -51.05 26.34 -5.79
C SER A 499 -52.42 25.91 -6.30
N ASP A 500 -52.79 24.64 -6.08
CA ASP A 500 -54.09 24.09 -6.50
C ASP A 500 -54.46 24.43 -7.97
N ASP A 501 -53.51 24.19 -8.89
CA ASP A 501 -53.56 24.45 -10.35
C ASP A 501 -53.49 25.92 -10.81
N ASP A 502 -53.61 26.89 -9.91
CA ASP A 502 -53.46 28.31 -10.25
C ASP A 502 -52.00 28.77 -10.20
N ILE A 503 -51.55 29.51 -11.23
CA ILE A 503 -50.21 30.11 -11.27
C ILE A 503 -50.19 31.33 -10.34
N ILE A 504 -49.41 31.24 -9.26
CA ILE A 504 -49.34 32.30 -8.24
C ILE A 504 -48.07 33.15 -8.35
N ALA A 505 -47.03 32.65 -9.01
CA ALA A 505 -45.84 33.45 -9.32
C ALA A 505 -45.10 32.91 -10.56
N ILE A 506 -44.58 33.82 -11.38
CA ILE A 506 -43.67 33.51 -12.50
C ILE A 506 -42.43 34.38 -12.36
N GLY A 507 -41.28 33.78 -12.06
CA GLY A 507 -40.00 34.49 -12.02
C GLY A 507 -39.12 34.11 -13.19
N GLU A 508 -38.69 35.08 -14.02
CA GLU A 508 -37.62 34.85 -15.01
C GLU A 508 -36.34 35.57 -14.59
N HIS A 509 -35.27 34.82 -14.37
CA HIS A 509 -33.98 35.37 -13.98
C HIS A 509 -32.90 35.09 -15.01
N LYS A 510 -32.28 36.14 -15.53
CA LYS A 510 -31.14 36.05 -16.45
C LYS A 510 -29.84 36.10 -15.65
N ARG A 511 -29.18 34.95 -15.51
CA ARG A 511 -27.83 34.88 -14.94
C ARG A 511 -26.80 35.20 -16.02
N LYS A 512 -25.91 36.14 -15.73
CA LYS A 512 -24.68 36.33 -16.52
C LYS A 512 -23.56 35.54 -15.84
N ILE A 513 -22.81 34.78 -16.62
CA ILE A 513 -21.56 34.16 -16.17
C ILE A 513 -20.56 35.31 -15.92
N ILE A 514 -20.34 35.64 -14.65
CA ILE A 514 -19.41 36.69 -14.28
C ILE A 514 -18.00 36.06 -14.32
N LYS A 515 -17.10 36.64 -15.11
CA LYS A 515 -15.67 36.31 -15.00
C LYS A 515 -15.21 36.71 -13.60
N LYS A 516 -14.70 35.75 -12.83
CA LYS A 516 -14.01 36.02 -11.56
C LYS A 516 -13.05 37.20 -11.72
N LYS A 517 -13.36 38.35 -11.10
CA LYS A 517 -12.32 39.31 -10.77
C LYS A 517 -11.43 38.63 -9.75
N SER A 518 -10.14 38.57 -10.05
CA SER A 518 -9.11 38.01 -9.17
C SER A 518 -9.26 38.54 -7.74
N LEU A 519 -9.62 37.64 -6.82
CA LEU A 519 -9.18 37.72 -5.42
C LEU A 519 -7.72 37.27 -5.34
#